data_AF-A0AA41E8U2-F1
#
_entry.id   AF-A0AA41E8U2-F1
#
_cell.length_a   1.000
_cell.length_b   1.000
_cell.length_c   1.000
_cell.angle_alpha   90.00
_cell.angle_beta   90.00
_cell.angle_gamma   90.00
#
_symmetry.space_group_name_H-M   'P 1'
#
loop_
_entity.id
_entity.type
_entity.pdbx_description
1 polymer ?
#
loop_
_entity_poly.entity_id
_entity_poly.type
_entity_poly.pdbx_seq_one_letter_code
_entity_poly.pdbx_strand_id
1 'polypeptide(L)'
;MLIVARYWRTKDRRYINDEECRHILQGLSDLGRQSALWMAGRIVVDRSAWETFGKSFFASTWPQEVVFQTGETTEGIIRLAHELPNLFRKIIQAVRDYLTPIEHPDVVPYSLREKMTDNLSLI
;
A
#
# COMPACT_ATOMS: atom_id res chain seq x y z
N MET A 1 -13.99 5.92 4.68
CA MET A 1 -14.35 4.57 4.15
C MET A 1 -14.14 4.46 2.61
N LEU A 2 -13.10 5.09 2.05
CA LEU A 2 -12.87 5.13 0.59
C LEU A 2 -12.42 3.78 0.02
N ILE A 3 -11.36 3.20 0.59
CA ILE A 3 -10.75 1.98 0.07
C ILE A 3 -11.67 0.76 0.20
N VAL A 4 -12.46 0.72 1.28
CA VAL A 4 -13.49 -0.31 1.47
C VAL A 4 -14.56 -0.22 0.37
N ALA A 5 -15.02 0.99 0.03
CA ALA A 5 -15.94 1.19 -1.07
C ALA A 5 -15.33 0.73 -2.40
N ARG A 6 -14.07 1.09 -2.68
CA ARG A 6 -13.38 0.63 -3.90
C ARG A 6 -13.27 -0.89 -3.95
N TYR A 7 -12.99 -1.56 -2.82
CA TYR A 7 -12.97 -3.02 -2.73
C TYR A 7 -14.33 -3.64 -3.05
N TRP A 8 -15.43 -3.09 -2.51
CA TRP A 8 -16.78 -3.61 -2.77
C TRP A 8 -17.21 -3.50 -4.23
N ARG A 9 -16.59 -2.62 -5.02
CA ARG A 9 -16.82 -2.58 -6.48
C ARG A 9 -16.48 -3.89 -7.19
N THR A 10 -15.61 -4.72 -6.62
CA THR A 10 -15.34 -6.07 -7.15
C THR A 10 -16.59 -6.96 -7.16
N LYS A 11 -17.61 -6.62 -6.37
CA LYS A 11 -18.89 -7.35 -6.25
C LYS A 11 -20.09 -6.55 -6.75
N ASP A 12 -20.07 -5.22 -6.63
CA ASP A 12 -21.19 -4.36 -7.01
C ASP A 12 -20.71 -3.08 -7.70
N ARG A 13 -21.10 -2.89 -8.97
CA ARG A 13 -20.66 -1.78 -9.82
C ARG A 13 -21.15 -0.39 -9.37
N ARG A 14 -22.07 -0.31 -8.40
CA ARG A 14 -22.55 0.97 -7.83
C ARG A 14 -21.52 1.65 -6.93
N TYR A 15 -20.53 0.90 -6.45
CA TYR A 15 -19.44 1.48 -5.66
C TYR A 15 -18.39 2.19 -6.52
N ILE A 16 -17.58 3.03 -5.89
CA ILE A 16 -16.58 3.89 -6.54
C ILE A 16 -15.58 3.13 -7.42
N ASN A 17 -15.36 3.66 -8.62
CA ASN A 17 -14.47 3.11 -9.64
C ASN A 17 -12.99 3.49 -9.43
N ASP A 18 -12.10 2.96 -10.27
CA ASP A 18 -10.66 3.22 -10.18
C ASP A 18 -10.31 4.69 -10.31
N GLU A 19 -10.85 5.35 -11.33
CA GLU A 19 -10.59 6.74 -11.66
C GLU A 19 -11.13 7.69 -10.58
N GLU A 20 -12.38 7.47 -10.16
CA GLU A 20 -13.00 8.22 -9.06
C GLU A 20 -12.20 8.06 -7.75
N CYS A 21 -11.79 6.84 -7.43
CA CYS A 21 -11.02 6.58 -6.22
C CYS A 21 -9.62 7.21 -6.31
N ARG A 22 -8.96 7.14 -7.46
CA ARG A 22 -7.67 7.81 -7.70
C ARG A 22 -7.82 9.32 -7.52
N HIS A 23 -8.82 9.92 -8.13
CA HIS A 23 -9.06 11.37 -8.04
C HIS A 23 -9.22 11.83 -6.59
N ILE A 24 -9.94 11.06 -5.77
CA ILE A 24 -10.05 11.36 -4.33
C ILE A 24 -8.70 11.20 -3.63
N LEU A 25 -7.94 10.13 -3.90
CA LEU A 25 -6.62 9.91 -3.29
C LEU A 25 -5.62 11.03 -3.62
N GLN A 26 -5.71 11.61 -4.82
CA GLN A 26 -4.90 12.75 -5.24
C GLN A 26 -5.23 14.02 -4.44
N GLY A 27 -6.50 14.18 -4.03
CA GLY A 27 -6.95 15.30 -3.19
C GLY A 27 -6.69 15.13 -1.68
N LEU A 28 -6.18 13.97 -1.23
CA LEU A 28 -5.86 13.76 0.18
C LEU A 28 -4.52 14.41 0.57
N SER A 29 -4.31 14.57 1.88
CA SER A 29 -2.96 14.79 2.42
C SER A 29 -2.13 13.49 2.34
N ASP A 30 -0.82 13.60 2.53
CA ASP A 30 0.05 12.41 2.62
C ASP A 30 -0.40 11.45 3.72
N LEU A 31 -0.76 11.95 4.91
CA LEU A 31 -1.34 11.14 5.99
C LEU A 31 -2.62 10.41 5.54
N GLY A 32 -3.46 11.07 4.73
CA GLY A 32 -4.66 10.46 4.17
C GLY A 32 -4.33 9.32 3.19
N ARG A 33 -3.32 9.52 2.32
CA ARG A 33 -2.80 8.47 1.42
C ARG A 33 -2.19 7.31 2.20
N GLN A 34 -1.42 7.57 3.25
CA GLN A 34 -0.87 6.53 4.13
C GLN A 34 -1.97 5.69 4.78
N SER A 35 -3.01 6.35 5.30
CA SER A 35 -4.16 5.67 5.90
C SER A 35 -4.90 4.80 4.87
N ALA A 36 -5.01 5.28 3.63
CA ALA A 36 -5.61 4.54 2.53
C ALA A 36 -4.75 3.31 2.13
N LEU A 37 -3.44 3.48 2.03
CA LEU A 37 -2.50 2.40 1.74
C LEU A 37 -2.56 1.30 2.81
N TRP A 38 -2.57 1.69 4.09
CA TRP A 38 -2.73 0.77 5.20
C TRP A 38 -4.03 -0.02 5.11
N MET A 39 -5.16 0.63 4.80
CA MET A 39 -6.45 -0.04 4.62
C MET A 39 -6.44 -1.01 3.44
N ALA A 40 -5.81 -0.64 2.31
CA ALA A 40 -5.67 -1.53 1.16
C ALA A 40 -4.87 -2.78 1.54
N GLY A 41 -3.81 -2.60 2.33
CA GLY A 41 -3.03 -3.67 2.90
C GLY A 41 -3.85 -4.63 3.77
N ARG A 42 -4.63 -4.08 4.72
CA ARG A 42 -5.55 -4.87 5.56
C ARG A 42 -6.52 -5.70 4.73
N ILE A 43 -7.09 -5.13 3.67
CA ILE A 43 -8.00 -5.88 2.78
C ILE A 43 -7.27 -7.01 2.06
N VAL A 44 -6.08 -6.76 1.53
CA VAL A 44 -5.26 -7.79 0.87
C VAL A 44 -4.94 -8.94 1.83
N VAL A 45 -4.53 -8.63 3.07
CA VAL A 45 -4.26 -9.61 4.13
C VAL A 45 -5.52 -10.37 4.52
N ASP A 46 -6.50 -9.66 5.10
CA ASP A 46 -7.64 -10.25 5.80
C ASP A 46 -8.60 -10.99 4.87
N ARG A 47 -8.62 -10.63 3.58
CA ARG A 47 -9.51 -11.22 2.58
C ARG A 47 -8.75 -12.06 1.54
N SER A 48 -7.43 -12.21 1.67
CA SER A 48 -6.59 -12.85 0.64
C SER A 48 -6.85 -12.27 -0.77
N ALA A 49 -7.07 -10.96 -0.84
CA ALA A 49 -7.66 -10.29 -2.00
C ALA A 49 -6.61 -9.69 -2.96
N TRP A 50 -5.42 -10.28 -3.04
CA TRP A 50 -4.37 -9.77 -3.93
C TRP A 50 -4.81 -9.81 -5.41
N GLU A 51 -5.27 -10.97 -5.88
CA GLU A 51 -5.63 -11.15 -7.30
C GLU A 51 -6.93 -10.42 -7.67
N THR A 52 -7.85 -10.25 -6.72
CA THR A 52 -9.17 -9.63 -6.96
C THR A 52 -9.21 -8.12 -6.72
N PHE A 53 -8.29 -7.59 -5.90
CA PHE A 53 -8.27 -6.18 -5.52
C PHE A 53 -6.86 -5.58 -5.53
N GLY A 54 -5.92 -6.17 -4.78
CA GLY A 54 -4.60 -5.57 -4.54
C GLY A 54 -3.85 -5.21 -5.82
N LYS A 55 -3.81 -6.13 -6.79
CA LYS A 55 -3.14 -5.90 -8.08
C LYS A 55 -3.75 -4.72 -8.84
N SER A 56 -5.07 -4.66 -8.97
CA SER A 56 -5.77 -3.57 -9.66
C SER A 56 -5.67 -2.25 -8.89
N PHE A 57 -5.67 -2.31 -7.55
CA PHE A 57 -5.49 -1.14 -6.71
C PHE A 57 -4.16 -0.45 -7.01
N PHE A 58 -3.03 -1.17 -6.94
CA PHE A 58 -1.73 -0.57 -7.21
C PHE A 58 -1.53 -0.16 -8.68
N ALA A 59 -2.06 -0.95 -9.62
CA ALA A 59 -1.90 -0.67 -11.05
C ALA A 59 -2.79 0.49 -11.56
N SER A 60 -3.98 0.68 -10.98
CA SER A 60 -5.03 1.51 -11.59
C SER A 60 -5.76 2.45 -10.63
N THR A 61 -5.70 2.22 -9.31
CA THR A 61 -6.33 3.11 -8.32
C THR A 61 -5.30 4.03 -7.64
N TRP A 62 -4.13 3.51 -7.28
CA TRP A 62 -3.11 4.26 -6.56
C TRP A 62 -2.60 5.43 -7.44
N PRO A 63 -2.40 6.63 -6.87
CA PRO A 63 -1.75 7.74 -7.58
C PRO A 63 -0.30 7.37 -7.93
N GLN A 64 0.05 7.48 -9.21
CA GLN A 64 1.38 7.11 -9.74
C GLN A 64 2.16 8.33 -10.20
N GLU A 65 1.55 9.52 -10.18
CA GLU A 65 2.19 10.75 -10.60
C GLU A 65 3.33 11.13 -9.67
N VAL A 66 4.42 11.69 -10.23
CA VAL A 66 5.66 12.04 -9.50
C VAL A 66 5.40 12.87 -8.24
N VAL A 67 4.42 13.78 -8.27
CA VAL A 67 4.05 14.62 -7.13
C VAL A 67 3.56 13.83 -5.90
N PHE A 68 3.10 12.60 -6.08
CA PHE A 68 2.65 11.71 -5.00
C PHE A 68 3.67 10.63 -4.63
N GLN A 69 4.81 10.57 -5.34
CA GLN A 69 5.90 9.64 -5.07
C GLN A 69 6.80 10.23 -3.97
N THR A 70 6.34 10.12 -2.72
CA THR A 70 7.07 10.65 -1.55
C THR A 70 7.85 9.55 -0.83
N GLY A 71 8.86 9.95 -0.04
CA GLY A 71 9.61 9.03 0.82
C GLY A 71 8.68 8.26 1.77
N GLU A 72 7.71 8.96 2.37
CA GLU A 72 6.68 8.35 3.21
C GLU A 72 5.86 7.30 2.46
N THR A 73 5.44 7.59 1.22
CA THR A 73 4.70 6.63 0.39
C THR A 73 5.52 5.38 0.11
N THR A 74 6.80 5.56 -0.23
CA THR A 74 7.74 4.47 -0.45
C THR A 74 7.91 3.62 0.81
N GLU A 75 8.11 4.25 1.97
CA GLU A 75 8.23 3.56 3.25
C GLU A 75 6.94 2.77 3.59
N GLY A 76 5.78 3.38 3.43
CA GLY A 76 4.49 2.72 3.64
C GLY A 76 4.29 1.49 2.75
N ILE A 77 4.70 1.57 1.48
CA ILE A 77 4.62 0.46 0.53
C ILE A 77 5.60 -0.66 0.91
N ILE A 78 6.84 -0.32 1.29
CA ILE A 78 7.84 -1.30 1.73
C ILE A 78 7.36 -2.01 2.99
N ARG A 79 6.86 -1.25 3.97
CA ARG A 79 6.31 -1.81 5.20
C ARG A 79 5.14 -2.75 4.91
N LEU A 80 4.23 -2.35 4.02
CA LEU A 80 3.13 -3.21 3.59
C LEU A 80 3.63 -4.51 2.93
N ALA A 81 4.61 -4.42 2.04
CA ALA A 81 5.19 -5.58 1.39
C ALA A 81 5.83 -6.53 2.42
N HIS A 82 6.48 -5.98 3.45
CA HIS A 82 7.06 -6.76 4.55
C HIS A 82 6.03 -7.45 5.43
N GLU A 83 4.90 -6.79 5.73
CA GLU A 83 3.78 -7.40 6.45
C GLU A 83 3.13 -8.56 5.65
N LEU A 84 3.46 -8.67 4.35
CA LEU A 84 2.93 -9.67 3.43
C LEU A 84 4.06 -10.46 2.71
N PRO A 85 4.84 -11.31 3.41
CA PRO A 85 6.03 -11.95 2.84
C PRO A 85 5.74 -12.75 1.56
N ASN A 86 4.62 -13.46 1.53
CA ASN A 86 4.19 -14.27 0.38
C ASN A 86 3.81 -13.43 -0.85
N LEU A 87 3.50 -12.15 -0.66
CA LEU A 87 3.15 -11.20 -1.72
C LEU A 87 4.23 -10.17 -1.97
N PHE A 88 5.31 -10.16 -1.18
CA PHE A 88 6.37 -9.16 -1.24
C PHE A 88 6.82 -8.91 -2.68
N ARG A 89 7.25 -9.96 -3.40
CA ARG A 89 7.71 -9.83 -4.79
C ARG A 89 6.62 -9.27 -5.70
N LYS A 90 5.35 -9.68 -5.52
CA LYS A 90 4.23 -9.22 -6.35
C LYS A 90 3.92 -7.75 -6.10
N ILE A 91 3.95 -7.30 -4.84
CA ILE A 91 3.76 -5.91 -4.44
C ILE A 91 4.89 -5.07 -5.01
N ILE A 92 6.15 -5.43 -4.76
CA ILE A 92 7.32 -4.69 -5.27
C ILE A 92 7.29 -4.60 -6.80
N GLN A 93 6.96 -5.68 -7.51
CA GLN A 93 6.81 -5.63 -8.98
C GLN A 93 5.71 -4.68 -9.46
N ALA A 94 4.60 -4.57 -8.72
CA ALA A 94 3.50 -3.67 -9.07
C ALA A 94 3.83 -2.20 -8.83
N VAL A 95 4.76 -1.91 -7.91
CA VAL A 95 5.00 -0.55 -7.41
C VAL A 95 6.36 0.05 -7.77
N ARG A 96 7.32 -0.77 -8.21
CA ARG A 96 8.74 -0.39 -8.37
C ARG A 96 8.96 0.88 -9.20
N ASP A 97 8.13 1.11 -10.22
CA ASP A 97 8.32 2.19 -11.19
C ASP A 97 7.93 3.56 -10.60
N TYR A 98 7.30 3.59 -9.41
CA TYR A 98 6.90 4.81 -8.71
C TYR A 98 7.36 4.84 -7.24
N LEU A 99 8.36 4.03 -6.90
CA LEU A 99 9.10 4.18 -5.65
C LEU A 99 10.14 5.29 -5.81
N THR A 100 10.24 6.18 -4.82
CA THR A 100 11.25 7.22 -4.78
C THR A 100 12.33 6.86 -3.74
N PRO A 101 13.58 7.35 -3.88
CA PRO A 101 14.55 7.27 -2.80
C PRO A 101 13.99 7.85 -1.49
N ILE A 102 14.30 7.19 -0.37
CA ILE A 102 13.99 7.66 0.98
C ILE A 102 15.23 8.41 1.50
N GLU A 103 15.07 9.57 2.13
CA GLU A 103 16.18 10.41 2.62
C GLU A 103 17.07 9.71 3.66
N HIS A 104 16.51 8.74 4.40
CA HIS A 104 17.21 7.93 5.40
C HIS A 104 16.94 6.43 5.17
N PRO A 105 17.53 5.83 4.12
CA PRO A 105 17.25 4.46 3.72
C PRO A 105 17.68 3.42 4.78
N ASP A 106 18.51 3.83 5.74
CA ASP A 106 19.05 3.07 6.86
C ASP A 106 18.10 2.96 8.06
N VAL A 107 17.14 3.87 8.22
CA VAL A 107 16.12 3.82 9.29
C VAL A 107 15.10 2.70 9.07
N VAL A 108 14.77 2.42 7.80
CA VAL A 108 13.82 1.36 7.45
C VAL A 108 14.38 -0.04 7.81
N PRO A 109 15.57 -0.45 7.36
CA PRO A 109 16.22 -1.69 7.81
C PRO A 109 16.44 -1.76 9.32
N TYR A 110 16.74 -0.63 9.99
CA TYR A 110 17.00 -0.61 11.43
C TYR A 110 15.73 -0.87 12.24
N SER A 111 14.64 -0.15 11.96
CA SER A 111 13.33 -0.38 12.59
C SER A 111 12.74 -1.76 12.23
N LEU A 112 13.04 -2.27 11.04
CA LEU A 112 12.73 -3.65 10.64
C LEU A 112 13.52 -4.69 11.44
N ARG A 113 14.82 -4.45 11.65
CA ARG A 113 15.69 -5.33 12.45
C ARG A 113 15.25 -5.35 13.91
N GLU A 114 14.92 -4.21 14.49
CA GLU A 114 14.44 -4.10 15.88
C GLU A 114 13.16 -4.93 16.09
N LYS A 115 12.16 -4.80 15.20
CA LYS A 115 10.93 -5.63 15.23
C LYS A 115 11.16 -7.13 15.06
N MET A 116 12.17 -7.55 14.29
CA MET A 116 12.53 -8.97 14.16
C MET A 116 13.22 -9.49 15.42
N THR A 117 14.02 -8.65 16.08
CA THR A 117 14.75 -9.02 17.30
C THR A 117 13.79 -9.13 18.50
N ASP A 118 12.76 -8.28 18.56
CA ASP A 118 11.69 -8.34 19.57
C ASP A 118 10.77 -9.56 19.42
N ASN A 119 10.56 -10.06 18.19
CA ASN A 119 9.78 -11.29 17.98
C ASN A 119 10.57 -12.57 18.31
N LEU A 120 11.90 -12.50 18.32
CA LEU A 120 12.78 -13.61 18.68
C LEU A 120 13.10 -13.68 20.18
N SER A 121 12.87 -12.59 20.93
CA SER A 121 13.02 -12.54 22.38
C SER A 121 11.77 -12.99 23.16
N LEU A 122 10.68 -13.28 22.44
CA LEU A 122 9.40 -13.78 22.98
C LEU A 122 9.19 -15.30 22.77
N ILE A 123 10.22 -16.03 22.31
CA ILE A 123 10.25 -17.49 22.15
C ILE A 123 11.31 -18.05 23.11
#